data_AF-C0B695-F1
#
_entry.id   AF-C0B695-F1
#
_cell.length_a   1.000
_cell.length_b   1.000
_cell.length_c   1.000
_cell.angle_alpha   90.00
_cell.angle_beta   90.00
_cell.angle_gamma   90.00
#
_symmetry.space_group_name_H-M   'P 1'
#
loop_
_entity.id
_entity.type
_entity.pdbx_description
1 polymer ?
#
loop_
_entity_poly.entity_id
_entity_poly.type
_entity_poly.pdbx_seq_one_letter_code
_entity_poly.pdbx_strand_id
1 'polypeptide(L)'
;MSASFFFIGDSEGTADYVISITESWMTPTILMTLTFVVSAFIAFFTGTSWGTYAIVTPICVQMALNISGGALTPVVYATIAAVMGGGCFGDHCSPLSDTTILSSLATGSDHIDHVTAFF
;
A
#
# COMPACT_ATOMS: atom_id res chain seq x y z
N MET A 1 9.11 -3.14 22.54
CA MET A 1 9.71 -3.43 21.22
C MET A 1 8.52 -3.63 20.29
N SER A 2 8.03 -2.73 19.44
CA SER A 2 8.68 -1.67 18.64
C SER A 2 7.65 -0.55 18.37
N ALA A 3 7.57 0.47 19.25
CA ALA A 3 6.87 1.73 18.96
C ALA A 3 7.86 2.80 18.43
N SER A 4 9.15 2.49 18.44
CA SER A 4 10.24 3.43 18.13
C SER A 4 10.41 3.70 16.64
N PHE A 5 9.88 2.85 15.74
CA PHE A 5 9.92 3.11 14.30
C PHE A 5 8.86 4.14 13.87
N PHE A 6 7.76 4.29 14.64
CA PHE A 6 6.66 5.22 14.36
C PHE A 6 7.02 6.68 14.67
N PHE A 7 7.91 6.92 15.64
CA PHE A 7 8.32 8.28 16.07
C PHE A 7 9.49 8.88 15.28
N ILE A 8 10.16 8.13 14.40
CA ILE A 8 11.28 8.67 13.61
C ILE A 8 10.82 9.72 12.58
N GLY A 9 9.52 9.73 12.21
CA GLY A 9 8.95 10.76 11.33
C GLY A 9 8.71 12.11 12.00
N ASP A 10 8.36 12.12 13.30
CA ASP A 10 8.12 13.36 14.06
C ASP A 10 9.41 14.16 14.32
N SER A 11 10.57 13.49 14.35
CA SER A 11 11.85 14.15 14.62
C SER A 11 12.47 14.88 13.43
N GLU A 12 12.01 14.65 12.19
CA GLU A 12 12.70 15.17 11.01
C GLU A 12 11.98 16.31 10.28
N GLY A 13 10.74 16.67 10.60
CA GLY A 13 10.00 17.75 9.93
C GLY A 13 9.71 17.50 8.43
N THR A 14 10.27 16.45 7.85
CA THR A 14 10.07 16.02 6.46
C THR A 14 8.63 15.58 6.21
N ALA A 15 8.01 14.89 7.18
CA ALA A 15 6.60 14.50 7.08
C ALA A 15 5.68 15.72 7.04
N ASP A 16 5.89 16.68 7.94
CA ASP A 16 5.15 17.96 7.95
C ASP A 16 5.41 18.79 6.70
N TYR A 17 6.65 18.77 6.19
CA TYR A 17 6.99 19.44 4.93
C TYR A 17 6.24 18.82 3.75
N VAL A 18 6.22 17.49 3.64
CA VAL A 18 5.44 16.79 2.60
C VAL A 18 3.94 17.07 2.75
N ILE A 19 3.41 17.10 3.96
CA ILE A 19 2.00 17.46 4.19
C ILE A 19 1.74 18.91 3.73
N SER A 20 2.60 19.85 4.09
CA SER A 20 2.46 21.28 3.75
C SER A 20 2.48 21.55 2.23
N ILE A 21 3.30 20.83 1.47
CA ILE A 21 3.31 20.96 0.01
C ILE A 21 2.10 20.30 -0.62
N THR A 22 1.51 19.28 0.01
CA THR A 22 0.40 18.50 -0.56
C THR A 22 -0.98 18.98 -0.12
N GLU A 23 -1.08 19.80 0.93
CA GLU A 23 -2.33 20.36 1.47
C GLU A 23 -3.18 21.11 0.43
N SER A 24 -2.57 21.78 -0.55
CA SER A 24 -3.32 22.60 -1.53
C SER A 24 -4.11 21.78 -2.57
N TRP A 25 -3.85 20.47 -2.68
CA TRP A 25 -4.31 19.60 -3.77
C TRP A 25 -4.70 18.19 -3.29
N MET A 26 -4.35 17.81 -2.06
CA MET A 26 -4.71 16.52 -1.47
C MET A 26 -6.15 16.52 -0.98
N THR A 27 -7.06 16.03 -1.81
CA THR A 27 -8.43 15.70 -1.39
C THR A 27 -8.50 14.28 -0.81
N PRO A 28 -9.47 13.97 0.07
CA PRO A 28 -9.68 12.61 0.57
C PRO A 28 -9.77 11.55 -0.53
N THR A 29 -10.42 11.89 -1.66
CA THR A 29 -10.55 11.00 -2.81
C THR A 29 -9.21 10.70 -3.47
N ILE A 30 -8.39 11.73 -3.69
CA ILE A 30 -7.05 11.56 -4.29
C ILE A 30 -6.16 10.73 -3.39
N LEU A 31 -6.24 10.94 -2.07
CA LEU A 31 -5.48 10.16 -1.10
C LEU A 31 -5.82 8.67 -1.19
N MET A 32 -7.11 8.31 -1.24
CA MET A 32 -7.54 6.91 -1.38
C MET A 32 -7.07 6.29 -2.70
N THR A 33 -7.19 7.00 -3.82
CA THR A 33 -6.76 6.49 -5.12
C THR A 33 -5.24 6.30 -5.18
N LEU A 34 -4.46 7.27 -4.70
CA LEU A 34 -3.00 7.16 -4.70
C LEU A 34 -2.52 6.04 -3.78
N THR A 35 -3.11 5.90 -2.59
CA THR A 35 -2.72 4.84 -1.65
C THR A 35 -3.04 3.45 -2.20
N PHE A 36 -4.15 3.27 -2.91
CA PHE A 36 -4.43 2.04 -3.65
C PHE A 36 -3.37 1.75 -4.73
N VAL A 37 -3.06 2.72 -5.60
CA VAL A 37 -2.12 2.53 -6.72
C VAL A 37 -0.70 2.25 -6.21
N VAL A 38 -0.24 3.00 -5.21
CA VAL A 38 1.10 2.83 -4.64
C VAL A 38 1.22 1.49 -3.92
N SER A 39 0.22 1.10 -3.12
CA SER A 39 0.24 -0.23 -2.48
C SER A 39 0.20 -1.36 -3.50
N ALA A 40 -0.61 -1.24 -4.56
CA ALA A 40 -0.63 -2.19 -5.67
C ALA A 40 0.73 -2.31 -6.36
N PHE A 41 1.38 -1.18 -6.64
CA PHE A 41 2.70 -1.17 -7.26
C PHE A 41 3.75 -1.83 -6.35
N ILE A 42 3.81 -1.47 -5.08
CA ILE A 42 4.77 -2.04 -4.13
C ILE A 42 4.54 -3.56 -3.98
N ALA A 43 3.29 -4.00 -3.82
CA ALA A 43 2.96 -5.41 -3.72
C ALA A 43 3.24 -6.18 -5.01
N PHE A 44 3.04 -5.56 -6.18
CA PHE A 44 3.36 -6.16 -7.48
C PHE A 44 4.86 -6.42 -7.64
N PHE A 45 5.72 -5.47 -7.26
CA PHE A 45 7.18 -5.66 -7.36
C PHE A 45 7.75 -6.53 -6.24
N THR A 46 7.16 -6.47 -5.04
CA THR A 46 7.64 -7.24 -3.87
C THR A 46 7.09 -8.66 -3.87
N GLY A 47 5.96 -8.92 -4.55
CA GLY A 47 5.27 -10.21 -4.54
C GLY A 47 4.68 -10.58 -3.18
N THR A 48 4.44 -9.61 -2.29
CA THR A 48 3.84 -9.88 -0.97
C THR A 48 2.86 -8.79 -0.54
N SER A 49 1.69 -9.22 -0.08
CA SER A 49 0.66 -8.35 0.50
C SER A 49 0.97 -7.94 1.93
N TRP A 50 1.36 -8.88 2.80
CA TRP A 50 1.64 -8.61 4.22
C TRP A 50 2.80 -7.63 4.44
N GLY A 51 3.86 -7.73 3.64
CA GLY A 51 4.98 -6.77 3.69
C GLY A 51 4.55 -5.37 3.27
N THR A 52 3.73 -5.29 2.23
CA THR A 52 3.16 -4.01 1.76
C THR A 52 2.26 -3.39 2.81
N TYR A 53 1.39 -4.17 3.46
CA TYR A 53 0.53 -3.66 4.54
C TYR A 53 1.34 -3.16 5.74
N ALA A 54 2.39 -3.88 6.12
CA ALA A 54 3.24 -3.50 7.26
C ALA A 54 3.92 -2.13 7.06
N ILE A 55 4.31 -1.81 5.81
CA ILE A 55 5.03 -0.57 5.49
C ILE A 55 4.05 0.56 5.17
N VAL A 56 3.03 0.30 4.34
CA VAL A 56 2.17 1.35 3.78
C VAL A 56 1.08 1.80 4.75
N THR A 57 0.50 0.88 5.54
CA THR A 57 -0.58 1.19 6.48
C THR A 57 -0.25 2.30 7.48
N PRO A 58 0.88 2.27 8.23
CA PRO A 58 1.17 3.31 9.21
C PRO A 58 1.31 4.71 8.59
N ILE A 59 1.87 4.79 7.38
CA ILE A 59 2.06 6.05 6.65
C ILE A 59 0.70 6.60 6.19
N CYS A 60 -0.12 5.78 5.56
CA CYS A 60 -1.41 6.19 5.01
C CYS A 60 -2.44 6.53 6.10
N VAL A 61 -2.44 5.78 7.20
CA VAL A 61 -3.30 6.07 8.35
C VAL A 61 -2.94 7.41 8.98
N GLN A 62 -1.64 7.71 9.14
CA GLN A 62 -1.21 8.99 9.69
C GLN A 62 -1.60 10.17 8.80
N MET A 63 -1.44 10.03 7.48
CA MET A 63 -1.92 11.05 6.53
C MET A 63 -3.44 11.24 6.59
N ALA A 64 -4.22 10.15 6.66
CA ALA A 64 -5.67 10.24 6.74
C ALA A 64 -6.15 10.88 8.06
N LEU A 65 -5.48 10.59 9.18
CA LEU A 65 -5.75 11.23 10.47
C LEU A 65 -5.43 12.72 10.44
N ASN A 66 -4.33 13.13 9.81
CA ASN A 66 -3.97 14.55 9.65
C ASN A 66 -5.02 15.33 8.85
N ILE A 67 -5.47 14.80 7.70
CA ILE A 67 -6.54 15.43 6.90
C ILE A 67 -7.86 15.47 7.65
N SER A 68 -8.11 14.49 8.54
CA SER A 68 -9.33 14.39 9.32
C SER A 68 -9.29 15.14 10.67
N GLY A 69 -8.23 15.91 10.96
CA GLY A 69 -8.09 16.63 12.22
C GLY A 69 -7.98 15.73 13.46
N GLY A 70 -7.42 14.52 13.29
CA GLY A 70 -7.24 13.53 14.36
C GLY A 70 -8.48 12.69 14.69
N ALA A 71 -9.60 12.89 13.98
CA ALA A 71 -10.82 12.10 14.17
C ALA A 71 -10.83 10.84 13.29
N LEU A 72 -11.42 9.75 13.82
CA LEU A 72 -11.69 8.54 13.05
C LEU A 72 -12.91 8.75 12.15
N THR A 73 -12.69 9.25 10.93
CA THR A 73 -13.73 9.46 9.93
C THR A 73 -13.79 8.33 8.90
N PRO A 74 -14.87 8.24 8.10
CA PRO A 74 -14.96 7.28 6.99
C PRO A 74 -13.77 7.31 6.03
N VAL A 75 -13.09 8.47 5.91
CA VAL A 75 -11.87 8.63 5.09
C VAL A 75 -10.72 7.76 5.62
N VAL A 76 -10.54 7.66 6.93
CA VAL A 76 -9.48 6.84 7.54
C VAL A 76 -9.73 5.36 7.26
N TYR A 77 -10.97 4.91 7.47
CA TYR A 77 -11.36 3.52 7.18
C TYR A 77 -11.24 3.19 5.69
N ALA A 78 -11.67 4.09 4.81
CA ALA A 78 -11.57 3.91 3.37
C ALA A 78 -10.12 3.92 2.88
N THR A 79 -9.22 4.68 3.53
CA THR A 79 -7.78 4.66 3.25
C THR A 79 -7.16 3.32 3.64
N ILE A 80 -7.50 2.78 4.81
CA ILE A 80 -7.06 1.44 5.22
C ILE A 80 -7.56 0.38 4.23
N ALA A 81 -8.83 0.47 3.85
CA ALA A 81 -9.41 -0.43 2.84
C ALA A 81 -8.71 -0.29 1.48
N ALA A 82 -8.32 0.91 1.07
CA ALA A 82 -7.57 1.16 -0.16
C ALA A 82 -6.17 0.53 -0.12
N VAL A 83 -5.45 0.62 1.00
CA VAL A 83 -4.15 -0.05 1.18
C VAL A 83 -4.29 -1.56 1.14
N MET A 84 -5.30 -2.11 1.83
CA MET A 84 -5.58 -3.55 1.81
C MET A 84 -5.99 -4.04 0.42
N GLY A 85 -6.86 -3.31 -0.27
CA GLY A 85 -7.28 -3.63 -1.63
C GLY A 85 -6.13 -3.57 -2.63
N GLY A 86 -5.30 -2.52 -2.56
CA GLY A 86 -4.18 -2.34 -3.46
C GLY A 86 -3.08 -3.38 -3.24
N GLY A 87 -2.67 -3.60 -1.99
CA GLY A 87 -1.66 -4.63 -1.70
C GLY A 87 -2.12 -6.05 -2.05
N CYS A 88 -3.41 -6.36 -1.87
CA CYS A 88 -3.99 -7.63 -2.32
C CYS A 88 -3.94 -7.74 -3.85
N PHE A 89 -4.42 -6.71 -4.55
CA PHE A 89 -4.41 -6.67 -6.01
C PHE A 89 -3.00 -6.83 -6.58
N GLY A 90 -2.02 -6.08 -6.05
CA GLY A 90 -0.64 -6.14 -6.52
C GLY A 90 0.02 -7.51 -6.29
N ASP A 91 -0.20 -8.13 -5.13
CA ASP A 91 0.34 -9.46 -4.81
C ASP A 91 -0.18 -10.54 -5.78
N HIS A 92 -1.48 -10.54 -6.08
CA HIS A 92 -2.09 -11.49 -7.02
C HIS A 92 -1.63 -11.29 -8.46
N CYS A 93 -1.32 -10.06 -8.87
CA CYS A 93 -0.83 -9.78 -10.21
C CYS A 93 0.69 -9.99 -10.33
N SER A 94 1.40 -10.17 -9.22
CA SER A 94 2.86 -10.21 -9.20
C SER A 94 3.43 -11.50 -9.79
N PRO A 95 4.38 -11.43 -10.74
CA PRO A 95 5.13 -12.59 -11.20
C PRO A 95 6.14 -13.11 -10.16
N LEU A 96 6.34 -12.39 -9.06
CA LEU A 96 7.30 -12.70 -7.99
C LEU A 96 6.64 -13.26 -6.73
N SER A 97 5.30 -13.31 -6.66
CA SER A 97 4.60 -13.80 -5.48
C SER A 97 4.72 -15.32 -5.34
N ASP A 98 4.95 -15.80 -4.12
CA ASP A 98 4.99 -17.22 -3.76
C ASP A 98 3.72 -17.97 -4.22
N THR A 99 2.58 -17.26 -4.28
CA THR A 99 1.29 -17.79 -4.74
C THR A 99 1.30 -18.05 -6.26
N THR A 100 1.92 -17.17 -7.04
CA THR A 100 2.06 -17.29 -8.51
C THR A 100 3.05 -18.39 -8.89
N ILE A 101 4.17 -18.49 -8.15
CA ILE A 101 5.20 -19.52 -8.37
C ILE A 101 4.67 -20.91 -8.01
N LEU A 102 3.95 -21.06 -6.89
CA LEU A 102 3.37 -22.35 -6.50
C LEU A 102 2.16 -22.74 -7.36
N SER A 103 1.32 -21.79 -7.80
CA SER A 103 0.19 -22.05 -8.71
C SER A 103 0.64 -22.54 -10.09
N SER A 104 1.71 -21.94 -10.64
CA SER A 104 2.30 -22.39 -11.91
C SER A 104 2.93 -23.79 -11.81
N LEU A 105 3.62 -24.09 -10.70
CA LEU A 105 4.13 -25.43 -10.40
C LEU A 105 3.03 -26.48 -10.23
N ALA A 106 1.93 -26.14 -9.56
CA ALA A 106 0.82 -27.08 -9.29
C ALA A 106 -0.01 -27.43 -10.54
N THR A 107 0.00 -26.57 -11.56
CA THR A 107 -0.78 -26.75 -12.80
C THR A 107 0.04 -27.36 -13.95
N GLY A 108 1.35 -27.61 -13.77
CA GLY A 108 2.21 -28.24 -14.79
C GLY A 108 2.41 -27.40 -16.06
N SER A 109 2.18 -26.09 -15.97
CA SER A 109 2.28 -25.15 -17.09
C SER A 109 3.70 -24.59 -17.18
N ASP A 110 4.22 -24.36 -18.39
CA ASP A 110 5.54 -23.76 -18.59
C ASP A 110 5.59 -22.35 -17.96
N HIS A 111 6.66 -22.06 -17.21
CA HIS A 111 6.72 -20.96 -16.23
C HIS A 111 6.53 -19.55 -16.85
N ILE A 112 6.74 -19.42 -18.17
CA ILE A 112 6.57 -18.18 -18.95
C ILE A 112 5.12 -18.02 -19.45
N ASP A 113 4.42 -19.11 -19.75
CA ASP A 113 3.01 -19.05 -20.22
C ASP A 113 2.06 -18.73 -19.07
N HIS A 114 2.37 -19.15 -17.84
CA HIS A 114 1.56 -18.83 -16.67
C HIS A 114 1.67 -17.34 -16.25
N VAL A 115 2.83 -16.71 -16.48
CA VAL A 115 3.06 -15.28 -16.22
C VAL A 115 2.45 -14.38 -17.30
N THR A 116 2.32 -14.90 -18.54
CA THR A 116 1.83 -14.12 -19.68
C THR A 116 0.33 -14.24 -19.92
N ALA A 117 -0.35 -15.31 -19.48
CA ALA A 117 -1.82 -15.44 -19.63
C ALA A 117 -2.64 -14.40 -18.83
N PHE A 118 -1.99 -13.67 -17.93
CA PHE A 118 -2.61 -12.59 -17.14
C PHE A 118 -2.37 -11.18 -17.73
N PHE A 119 -1.51 -11.04 -18.75
CA PHE A 119 -1.37 -9.83 -19.57
C PHE A 119 -2.16 -9.96 -20.87
#